data_AF-A0A957DWW8-F1
#
_entry.id   AF-A0A957DWW8-F1
#
_cell.length_a   1.000
_cell.length_b   1.000
_cell.length_c   1.000
_cell.angle_alpha   90.00
_cell.angle_beta   90.00
_cell.angle_gamma   90.00
#
_symmetry.space_group_name_H-M   'P 1'
#
loop_
_entity.id
_entity.type
_entity.pdbx_description
1 polymer ?
#
loop_
_entity_poly.entity_id
_entity_poly.type
_entity_poly.pdbx_seq_one_letter_code
_entity_poly.pdbx_strand_id
1 'polypeptide(L)' 'MPKVTIIGAGSAVFAAEVMSDILCTPDLEQGTFALVDTHAGRLELAQQMAE' A
#
# COMPACT_ATOMS: atom_id res chain seq x y z
N MET A 1 -10.06 11.74 6.72
CA MET A 1 -9.60 10.52 6.02
C MET A 1 -8.11 10.63 5.72
N PRO A 2 -7.27 9.79 6.32
CA PRO A 2 -5.84 9.73 6.05
C PRO A 2 -5.54 9.41 4.57
N LYS A 3 -4.46 10.00 4.07
CA LYS A 3 -3.86 9.64 2.77
C LYS A 3 -2.43 9.20 3.05
N VAL A 4 -2.12 7.95 2.74
CA VAL A 4 -0.80 7.36 2.99
C VAL A 4 -0.15 7.06 1.64
N THR A 5 1.08 7.51 1.43
CA THR A 5 1.85 7.23 0.21
C THR A 5 3.01 6.29 0.53
N ILE A 6 3.08 5.17 -0.19
CA ILE A 6 4.16 4.18 -0.07
C ILE A 6 5.05 4.30 -1.30
N ILE A 7 6.27 4.85 -1.11
CA ILE A 7 7.28 4.99 -2.17
C ILE A 7 8.18 3.75 -2.16
N GLY A 8 8.37 3.13 -3.32
CA GLY A 8 8.98 1.81 -3.44
C GLY A 8 7.99 0.67 -3.22
N ALA A 9 6.71 0.90 -3.54
CA ALA A 9 5.62 -0.06 -3.32
C ALA A 9 5.78 -1.37 -4.12
N GLY A 10 6.65 -1.41 -5.14
CA GLY A 10 7.01 -2.62 -5.86
C GLY A 10 7.74 -3.68 -5.01
N SER A 11 8.03 -3.37 -3.74
CA SER A 11 8.28 -4.37 -2.69
C SER A 11 6.93 -4.94 -2.18
N ALA A 12 6.28 -5.77 -3.00
CA ALA A 12 4.86 -6.11 -2.84
C ALA A 12 4.49 -6.70 -1.47
N VAL A 13 5.31 -7.62 -0.93
CA VAL A 13 5.08 -8.21 0.41
C VAL A 13 5.16 -7.13 1.49
N PHE A 14 6.23 -6.32 1.48
CA PHE A 14 6.41 -5.23 2.44
C PHE A 14 5.26 -4.22 2.36
N ALA A 15 4.85 -3.82 1.15
CA ALA A 15 3.75 -2.88 0.96
C ALA A 15 2.43 -3.43 1.52
N ALA A 16 2.12 -4.71 1.25
CA ALA A 16 0.92 -5.36 1.75
C ALA A 16 0.90 -5.51 3.28
N GLU A 17 2.03 -5.87 3.89
CA GLU A 17 2.15 -5.95 5.35
C GLU A 17 1.93 -4.58 6.01
N VAL A 18 2.57 -3.52 5.49
CA VAL A 18 2.39 -2.15 6.01
C VAL A 18 0.94 -1.68 5.85
N MET A 19 0.31 -1.94 4.70
CA MET A 19 -1.11 -1.62 4.52
C MET A 19 -2.00 -2.37 5.51
N SER A 20 -1.71 -3.65 5.76
CA SER A 20 -2.45 -4.48 6.71
C SER A 20 -2.35 -3.93 8.14
N ASP A 21 -1.16 -3.53 8.57
CA ASP A 21 -0.94 -2.92 9.89
C ASP A 21 -1.70 -1.60 10.04
N ILE A 22 -1.69 -0.76 8.98
CA ILE A 22 -2.43 0.52 8.98
C ILE A 22 -3.93 0.27 9.06
N LEU A 23 -4.46 -0.69 8.30
CA LEU A 23 -5.89 -1.03 8.33
C LEU A 23 -6.32 -1.67 9.65
N CYS A 24 -5.42 -2.32 10.38
CA CYS A 24 -5.66 -2.83 11.73
C CYS A 24 -5.50 -1.77 12.83
N THR A 25 -5.06 -0.56 12.49
CA THR A 25 -4.85 0.52 13.46
C THR A 25 -6.14 1.33 13.62
N PRO A 26 -6.64 1.48 14.87
CA PRO A 26 -7.82 2.30 15.14
C PRO A 26 -7.70 3.72 14.55
N ASP A 27 -8.79 4.23 13.98
CA ASP A 27 -8.90 5.53 13.30
C ASP A 27 -8.17 5.66 11.94
N LEU A 28 -7.50 4.60 11.46
CA LEU A 28 -6.83 4.54 10.15
C LEU A 28 -7.46 3.53 9.18
N GLU A 29 -8.56 2.90 9.55
CA GLU A 29 -9.20 1.82 8.80
C GLU A 29 -9.83 2.30 7.48
N GLN A 30 -10.02 3.62 7.35
CA GLN A 30 -10.59 4.26 6.16
C GLN A 30 -9.67 5.36 5.65
N GLY A 31 -9.42 5.38 4.35
CA GLY A 31 -8.56 6.39 3.74
C GLY A 31 -8.19 6.08 2.30
N THR A 32 -7.03 6.54 1.87
CA THR A 32 -6.50 6.26 0.54
C THR A 32 -5.03 5.92 0.62
N PHE A 33 -4.64 4.79 0.03
CA PHE A 33 -3.25 4.46 -0.24
C PHE A 33 -2.87 4.92 -1.64
N ALA A 34 -1.73 5.60 -1.76
CA ALA A 34 -1.08 5.90 -3.03
C ALA A 34 0.20 5.05 -3.12
N LEU A 35 0.21 4.09 -4.03
CA LEU A 35 1.36 3.24 -4.29
C LEU A 35 2.22 3.86 -5.38
N VAL A 36 3.51 4.02 -5.13
CA VAL A 36 4.46 4.61 -6.07
C VAL A 36 5.66 3.70 -6.24
N ASP A 37 5.97 3.36 -7.49
CA ASP A 37 7.20 2.66 -7.87
C ASP A 37 7.60 3.08 -9.29
N THR A 38 8.88 3.01 -9.61
CA THR A 38 9.37 3.30 -10.98
C THR A 38 9.20 2.11 -11.92
N HIS A 39 8.94 0.92 -11.38
CA HIS A 39 8.77 -0.30 -12.16
C HIS A 39 7.30 -0.74 -12.22
N ALA A 40 6.63 -0.46 -13.34
CA ALA A 40 5.19 -0.72 -13.54
C ALA A 40 4.76 -2.16 -13.17
N GLY A 41 5.45 -3.19 -13.67
CA GLY A 41 5.07 -4.58 -13.37
C GLY A 41 5.21 -4.98 -11.89
N ARG A 42 6.07 -4.32 -11.12
CA ARG A 42 6.19 -4.55 -9.67
C ARG A 42 5.09 -3.80 -8.92
N LEU A 43 4.74 -2.60 -9.40
CA LEU A 43 3.64 -1.82 -8.87
C LEU A 43 2.28 -2.52 -9.09
N GLU A 44 2.07 -3.10 -10.27
CA GLU A 44 0.87 -3.89 -10.59
C GLU A 44 0.72 -5.08 -9.62
N LEU A 45 1.79 -5.82 -9.34
CA LEU A 45 1.77 -6.91 -8.36
C LEU A 45 1.41 -6.41 -6.96
N ALA A 46 2.00 -5.28 -6.53
CA ALA A 46 1.69 -4.70 -5.23
C ALA A 46 0.23 -4.22 -5.12
N GLN A 47 -0.32 -3.68 -6.21
CA GLN A 47 -1.72 -3.29 -6.28
C GLN A 47 -2.65 -4.51 -6.20
N GLN A 48 -2.34 -5.60 -6.91
CA GLN A 48 -3.12 -6.85 -6.86
C GLN A 48 -3.13 -7.49 -5.46
N MET A 49 -2.06 -7.33 -4.68
CA MET A 49 -2.01 -7.81 -3.29
C MET A 49 -2.82 -6.93 -2.32
N ALA A 50 -3.21 -5.72 -2.73
CA ALA A 50 -3.94 -4.76 -1.92
C ALA A 50 -5.48 -4.84 -2.09
N GLU A 51 -5.95 -5.52 -3.14
CA GLU A 51 -7.37 -5.78 -3.45
C GLU A 51 -7.90 -7.02 -2.72
#